data_AF-A0ABD5W0R1-F1
#
_entry.id   AF-A0ABD5W0R1-F1
#
_cell.length_a   1.000
_cell.length_b   1.000
_cell.length_c   1.000
_cell.angle_alpha   90.00
_cell.angle_beta   90.00
_cell.angle_gamma   90.00
#
_symmetry.space_group_name_H-M   'P 1'
#
loop_
_entity.id
_entity.type
_entity.pdbx_description
1 polymer ?
#
loop_
_entity_poly.entity_id
_entity_poly.type
_entity_poly.pdbx_seq_one_letter_code
_entity_poly.pdbx_strand_id
1 'polypeptide(L)'
;MDPLVVLPLLVELAVLGRGIYTREPTDIVLATIAVPCLFFSLWAVVESGNPSGVIWGGLFSAAAGGILTFLVVSDIVLRASLLTRTAD
;
A
#
# COMPACT_ATOMS: atom_id res chain seq x y z
N MET A 1 -0.36 -17.78 -7.32
CA MET A 1 -0.58 -16.61 -6.44
C MET A 1 -1.39 -15.61 -7.23
N ASP A 2 -2.53 -15.20 -6.71
CA ASP A 2 -3.44 -14.29 -7.41
C ASP A 2 -2.79 -12.92 -7.62
N PRO A 3 -2.86 -12.33 -8.83
CA PRO A 3 -2.26 -11.02 -9.12
C PRO A 3 -2.82 -9.91 -8.24
N LEU A 4 -4.07 -10.09 -7.77
CA LEU A 4 -4.76 -9.25 -6.80
C LEU A 4 -4.08 -9.18 -5.42
N VAL A 5 -3.22 -10.13 -5.09
CA VAL A 5 -2.45 -10.16 -3.83
C VAL A 5 -0.99 -9.77 -4.06
N VAL A 6 -0.41 -10.14 -5.21
CA VAL A 6 1.00 -9.85 -5.53
C VAL A 6 1.24 -8.35 -5.72
N LEU A 7 0.36 -7.67 -6.46
CA LEU A 7 0.50 -6.25 -6.74
C LEU A 7 0.43 -5.37 -5.48
N PRO A 8 -0.60 -5.47 -4.62
CA PRO A 8 -0.66 -4.67 -3.40
C PRO A 8 0.51 -4.95 -2.46
N LEU A 9 0.95 -6.20 -2.35
CA LEU A 9 2.08 -6.59 -1.51
C LEU A 9 3.41 -5.95 -1.98
N LEU A 10 3.62 -5.84 -3.30
CA LEU A 10 4.78 -5.12 -3.85
C LEU A 10 4.72 -3.61 -3.54
N VAL A 11 3.53 -3.00 -3.66
CA VAL A 11 3.35 -1.57 -3.35
C VAL A 11 3.61 -1.30 -1.88
N GLU A 12 3.08 -2.13 -0.98
CA GLU A 12 3.29 -2.00 0.45
C GLU A 12 4.76 -2.12 0.84
N LEU A 13 5.48 -3.12 0.29
CA LEU A 13 6.93 -3.28 0.51
C LEU A 13 7.72 -2.09 -0.01
N ALA A 14 7.34 -1.52 -1.17
CA ALA A 14 7.98 -0.33 -1.72
C ALA A 14 7.76 0.89 -0.82
N VAL A 15 6.54 1.08 -0.30
CA VAL A 15 6.21 2.16 0.65
C VAL A 15 6.98 2.01 1.96
N LEU A 16 7.08 0.80 2.50
CA LEU A 16 7.90 0.54 3.69
C LEU A 16 9.38 0.83 3.44
N GLY A 17 9.92 0.33 2.32
CA GLY A 17 11.31 0.56 1.94
C GLY A 17 11.62 2.06 1.80
N ARG A 18 10.70 2.80 1.17
CA ARG A 18 10.79 4.27 1.06
C ARG A 18 10.77 4.94 2.43
N GLY A 19 9.82 4.60 3.31
CA GLY A 19 9.72 5.16 4.66
C GLY A 19 10.96 4.93 5.52
N ILE A 20 11.62 3.77 5.37
CA ILE A 20 12.88 3.47 6.06
C ILE A 20 14.03 4.35 5.54
N TYR A 21 14.07 4.58 4.22
CA TYR A 21 15.19 5.26 3.55
C TYR A 21 15.12 6.78 3.65
N THR A 22 13.97 7.38 3.36
CA THR A 22 13.83 8.85 3.29
C THR A 22 13.59 9.48 4.67
N ARG A 23 12.97 8.73 5.60
CA ARG A 23 12.55 9.22 6.93
C ARG A 23 11.78 10.54 6.90
N GLU A 24 11.19 10.90 5.77
CA GLU A 24 10.30 12.06 5.68
C GLU A 24 9.03 11.79 6.49
N PRO A 25 8.45 12.80 7.17
CA PRO A 25 7.27 12.60 8.02
C PRO A 25 6.08 12.02 7.24
N THR A 26 5.93 12.39 5.96
CA THR A 26 4.91 11.82 5.07
C THR A 26 5.15 10.35 4.76
N ASP A 27 6.40 9.96 4.51
CA ASP A 27 6.75 8.59 4.19
C ASP A 27 6.64 7.67 5.42
N ILE A 28 6.85 8.20 6.63
CA ILE A 28 6.58 7.49 7.89
C ILE A 28 5.08 7.24 8.07
N VAL A 29 4.22 8.22 7.76
CA VAL A 29 2.75 8.06 7.83
C VAL A 29 2.25 7.04 6.80
N LEU A 30 2.78 7.09 5.58
CA LEU A 30 2.45 6.09 4.55
C LEU A 30 2.94 4.70 4.96
N ALA A 31 4.10 4.59 5.60
CA ALA A 31 4.61 3.33 6.13
C ALA A 31 3.73 2.76 7.25
N THR A 32 3.22 3.58 8.18
CA THR A 32 2.30 3.09 9.23
C THR A 32 0.96 2.63 8.68
N ILE A 33 0.47 3.23 7.58
CA ILE A 33 -0.74 2.76 6.88
C ILE A 33 -0.45 1.48 6.08
N ALA A 34 0.76 1.32 5.54
CA ALA A 34 1.16 0.12 4.80
C ALA A 34 1.22 -1.15 5.69
N VAL A 35 1.53 -1.02 6.98
CA VAL A 35 1.61 -2.16 7.93
C VAL A 35 0.29 -2.94 8.06
N PRO A 36 -0.87 -2.33 8.37
CA PRO A 36 -2.13 -3.06 8.40
C PRO A 36 -2.52 -3.58 7.01
N CYS A 37 -2.14 -2.90 5.93
CA CYS A 37 -2.38 -3.40 4.56
C CYS A 37 -1.59 -4.71 4.29
N LEU A 38 -0.30 -4.75 4.68
CA LEU A 38 0.52 -5.97 4.64
C LEU A 38 -0.06 -7.11 5.45
N PHE A 39 -0.67 -6.80 6.59
CA PHE A 39 -1.32 -7.82 7.41
C PHE A 39 -2.48 -8.48 6.64
N PHE A 40 -3.32 -7.71 5.94
CA PHE A 40 -4.39 -8.25 5.09
C PHE A 40 -3.83 -9.00 3.87
N SER A 41 -2.77 -8.49 3.26
CA SER A 41 -2.11 -9.15 2.12
C SER A 41 -1.46 -10.48 2.51
N LEU A 42 -0.81 -10.57 3.67
CA LEU A 42 -0.30 -11.84 4.22
C LEU A 42 -1.44 -12.80 4.59
N TRP A 43 -2.51 -12.28 5.22
CA TRP A 43 -3.68 -13.07 5.55
C TRP A 43 -4.32 -13.69 4.28
N ALA A 44 -4.39 -12.94 3.19
CA ALA A 44 -4.86 -13.44 1.90
C ALA A 44 -4.01 -14.59 1.35
N VAL A 45 -2.68 -14.53 1.52
CA VAL A 45 -1.77 -15.62 1.12
C VAL A 45 -2.03 -16.87 1.97
N VAL A 46 -2.19 -16.72 3.28
CA VAL A 46 -2.48 -17.85 4.19
C VAL A 46 -3.84 -18.47 3.88
N GLU A 47 -4.86 -17.64 3.64
CA GLU A 47 -6.21 -18.09 3.32
C GLU A 47 -6.29 -18.79 1.96
N SER A 48 -5.48 -18.38 0.97
CA SER A 48 -5.39 -19.07 -0.33
C SER A 48 -4.90 -20.52 -0.23
N GLY A 49 -4.26 -20.90 0.88
CA GLY A 49 -3.84 -22.27 1.17
C GLY A 49 -4.90 -23.13 1.85
N ASN A 50 -6.04 -22.55 2.27
CA ASN A 50 -7.12 -23.28 2.94
C ASN A 50 -8.23 -23.67 1.95
N PRO A 51 -8.59 -24.97 1.84
CA PRO A 51 -9.60 -25.45 0.89
C PRO A 51 -11.06 -25.18 1.30
N SER A 52 -11.32 -24.49 2.41
CA SER A 52 -12.67 -24.30 2.96
C SER A 52 -13.09 -22.84 3.03
N GLY A 53 -14.17 -22.49 2.32
CA GLY A 53 -14.91 -21.24 2.51
C GLY A 53 -14.63 -20.15 1.47
N VAL A 54 -15.46 -19.10 1.51
CA VAL A 54 -15.36 -17.92 0.64
C VAL A 54 -14.06 -17.17 0.96
N ILE A 55 -13.21 -17.01 -0.05
CA ILE A 55 -11.90 -16.36 0.09
C ILE A 55 -12.09 -14.83 0.09
N TRP A 56 -12.21 -14.25 1.28
CA TRP A 56 -12.34 -12.79 1.45
C TRP A 56 -10.99 -12.06 1.50
N GLY A 57 -9.91 -12.76 1.85
CA GLY A 57 -8.58 -12.16 2.03
C GLY A 57 -8.08 -11.40 0.79
N GLY A 58 -8.26 -11.94 -0.42
CA GLY A 58 -7.86 -11.28 -1.66
C GLY A 58 -8.59 -9.96 -1.91
N LEU A 59 -9.88 -9.87 -1.55
CA LEU A 59 -10.67 -8.64 -1.67
C LEU A 59 -10.18 -7.56 -0.71
N PHE A 60 -9.92 -7.93 0.55
CA PHE A 60 -9.40 -7.00 1.55
C PHE A 60 -7.99 -6.52 1.21
N SER A 61 -7.12 -7.40 0.71
CA SER A 61 -5.78 -7.04 0.23
C SER A 61 -5.83 -6.07 -0.95
N ALA A 62 -6.67 -6.34 -1.96
CA ALA A 62 -6.84 -5.45 -3.10
C ALA A 62 -7.40 -4.06 -2.70
N ALA A 63 -8.39 -4.03 -1.80
CA ALA A 63 -8.94 -2.77 -1.29
C ALA A 63 -7.91 -1.97 -0.48
N ALA A 64 -7.17 -2.63 0.42
CA ALA A 64 -6.16 -2.01 1.26
C ALA A 64 -4.99 -1.45 0.43
N GLY A 65 -4.42 -2.26 -0.46
CA GLY A 65 -3.35 -1.80 -1.34
C GLY A 65 -3.81 -0.75 -2.36
N GLY A 66 -5.08 -0.79 -2.79
CA GLY A 66 -5.68 0.24 -3.62
C GLY A 66 -5.74 1.60 -2.92
N ILE A 67 -6.21 1.62 -1.66
CA ILE A 67 -6.23 2.84 -0.82
C ILE A 67 -4.80 3.37 -0.62
N LEU A 68 -3.84 2.49 -0.31
CA LEU A 68 -2.44 2.89 -0.12
C LEU A 68 -1.85 3.49 -1.39
N THR A 69 -2.09 2.87 -2.55
CA THR A 69 -1.64 3.38 -3.85
C THR A 69 -2.22 4.75 -4.13
N PHE A 70 -3.52 4.94 -3.87
CA PHE A 70 -4.19 6.23 -4.04
C PHE A 70 -3.57 7.33 -3.15
N LEU A 71 -3.25 7.02 -1.90
CA LEU A 71 -2.60 7.96 -0.99
C LEU A 71 -1.20 8.36 -1.47
N VAL A 72 -0.39 7.39 -1.93
CA VAL A 72 0.94 7.65 -2.49
C VAL A 72 0.86 8.54 -3.72
N VAL A 73 -0.06 8.26 -4.65
CA VAL A 73 -0.25 9.08 -5.85
C VAL A 73 -0.72 10.49 -5.49
N SER A 74 -1.64 10.61 -4.54
CA SER A 74 -2.14 11.90 -4.07
C SER A 74 -1.03 12.75 -3.44
N ASP A 75 -0.16 12.16 -2.62
CA ASP A 75 1.01 12.84 -2.04
C ASP A 75 1.95 13.39 -3.12
N ILE A 76 2.25 12.59 -4.14
CA ILE A 76 3.10 13.00 -5.27
C ILE A 76 2.47 14.18 -6.02
N VAL A 77 1.17 14.11 -6.33
CA VAL A 77 0.45 15.17 -7.04
C VAL A 77 0.38 16.46 -6.21
N LEU A 78 0.13 16.35 -4.91
CA LEU A 78 0.12 17.47 -3.97
C LEU A 78 1.50 18.14 -3.91
N ARG A 79 2.56 17.36 -3.76
CA ARG A 79 3.93 17.89 -3.74
C ARG A 79 4.29 18.59 -5.04
N ALA A 80 3.94 18.01 -6.19
CA ALA A 80 4.15 18.63 -7.50
C ALA A 80 3.39 19.96 -7.63
N SER A 81 2.13 20.00 -7.22
CA SER A 81 1.28 21.21 -7.27
C SER A 81 1.77 22.32 -6.34
N LEU A 82 2.30 21.97 -5.17
CA LEU A 82 2.90 22.93 -4.24
C LEU A 82 4.19 23.51 -4.81
N LEU A 83 5.04 22.69 -5.42
CA LEU A 83 6.28 23.15 -6.07
C LEU A 83 6.00 24.12 -7.22
N THR A 84 4.98 23.87 -8.03
CA THR A 84 4.59 24.81 -9.10
C THR A 84 4.09 26.13 -8.55
N ARG A 85 3.40 26.14 -7.39
CA ARG A 85 2.86 27.36 -6.79
C ARG A 85 3.92 28.25 -6.14
N THR A 86 5.04 27.68 -5.72
CA THR A 86 6.17 28.43 -5.16
C THR A 86 7.14 28.98 -6.22
N ALA A 87 6.94 28.61 -7.49
CA ALA A 87 7.76 29.04 -8.61
C ALA A 87 7.21 30.28 -9.34
N ASP A 88 5.97 30.67 -9.05
CA ASP A 88 5.32 31.94 -9.45
C ASP A 88 5.48 33.02 -8.36
#